data_AF-A0A813QZF3-F1
#
_entry.id   AF-A0A813QZF3-F1
#
_cell.length_a   1.000
_cell.length_b   1.000
_cell.length_c   1.000
_cell.angle_alpha   90.00
_cell.angle_beta   90.00
_cell.angle_gamma   90.00
#
_symmetry.space_group_name_H-M   'P 1'
#
loop_
_entity.id
_entity.type
_entity.pdbx_description
1 polymer ?
#
loop_
_entity_poly.entity_id
_entity_poly.type
_entity_poly.pdbx_seq_one_letter_code
_entity_poly.pdbx_strand_id
1 'polypeptide(L)'
;MYTDGRLTGDRLVAIIKCLIDLIDAPIEFSQHISYETWIAGFCMTLITFNHHELLLKVIDETTSLLIDYLFLTRTADNACQILFWFVRYDKRLQTFRSVVDHLANLFEKLKTIPNEELKTKLIELCQMGIVLHPEYDISNESILKQIIHSVPQPDLNILLNHKNFHSRLHSLNMENDQKIKNRVGISNLGNTCYVNSVLQALYQCGLFRKYVLEQRFDERVVLRELQLIFAELNLSKRAYINAVNFVRIARPTWFTVHEQQDCAEFLGYLLDTMKNEEKALSSNEIHRLFTIQTCQRNRCQRCSIESYREESSNYLFLPIPSSDRSQDNYNYNQSATPISVMKNGLKFYTASNGNSLTSSTLPLCDTAMNSLNLQTVFDCYFQKEELENENQYRCEHCRSLQNAERSIVLQTTPEYLILSLNRFEYDKQTNIFRKVFTKMNYPKLLNVHVYPPGAIPLLTKYNLLLIIVHTGYTLHGGHYYVYARDIKSSISESEEQNDEWFLLNDDLVTSSSYEAMMENCAQYTSATPYVLFYKRIGQQQTEETPQIHVRESLIRQMREDDSNYEREIEK
;
A
#
# COMPACT_ATOMS: atom_id res chain seq x y z
N MET A 1 17.33 9.59 -31.16
CA MET A 1 17.91 10.96 -31.01
C MET A 1 19.06 11.00 -30.00
N TYR A 2 18.86 10.63 -28.73
CA TYR A 2 19.96 10.53 -27.76
C TYR A 2 20.87 9.32 -28.06
N THR A 3 20.27 8.15 -28.34
CA THR A 3 20.97 6.94 -28.80
C THR A 3 21.77 7.12 -30.11
N ASP A 4 21.39 8.11 -30.94
CA ASP A 4 22.08 8.45 -32.19
C ASP A 4 23.20 9.49 -32.01
N GLY A 5 23.54 9.87 -30.76
CA GLY A 5 24.56 10.86 -30.44
C GLY A 5 24.23 12.31 -30.84
N ARG A 6 22.99 12.60 -31.24
CA ARG A 6 22.56 13.93 -31.71
C ARG A 6 22.14 14.88 -30.57
N LEU A 7 21.91 14.35 -29.37
CA LEU A 7 21.70 15.13 -28.15
C LEU A 7 22.81 14.81 -27.15
N THR A 8 23.51 15.85 -26.69
CA THR A 8 24.45 15.75 -25.57
C THR A 8 23.68 15.78 -24.24
N GLY A 9 24.30 15.26 -23.16
CA GLY A 9 23.70 15.33 -21.82
C GLY A 9 23.30 16.75 -21.42
N ASP A 10 24.14 17.74 -21.71
CA ASP A 10 23.86 19.15 -21.41
C ASP A 10 22.66 19.71 -22.18
N ARG A 11 22.46 19.28 -23.44
CA ARG A 11 21.28 19.68 -24.22
C ARG A 11 20.01 19.06 -23.67
N LEU A 12 20.08 17.84 -23.14
CA LEU A 12 18.93 17.20 -22.49
C LEU A 12 18.57 17.88 -21.18
N VAL A 13 19.56 18.23 -20.36
CA VAL A 13 19.31 19.00 -19.14
C VAL A 13 18.70 20.35 -19.48
N ALA A 14 19.19 21.05 -20.51
CA ALA A 14 18.59 22.29 -20.98
C ALA A 14 17.13 22.12 -21.43
N ILE A 15 16.80 21.04 -22.15
CA ILE A 15 15.42 20.74 -22.55
C ILE A 15 14.52 20.55 -21.33
N ILE A 16 14.98 19.83 -20.31
CA ILE A 16 14.18 19.58 -19.11
C ILE A 16 14.00 20.84 -18.29
N LYS A 17 15.03 21.68 -18.17
CA LYS A 17 14.89 23.02 -17.58
C LYS A 17 13.81 23.81 -18.31
N CYS A 18 13.82 23.82 -19.65
CA CYS A 18 12.73 24.45 -20.42
C CYS A 18 11.36 23.79 -20.20
N LEU A 19 11.27 22.47 -20.07
CA LEU A 19 9.99 21.78 -19.76
C LEU A 19 9.49 22.12 -18.36
N ILE A 20 10.40 22.28 -17.40
CA ILE A 20 10.09 22.71 -16.04
C ILE A 20 9.65 24.19 -16.04
N ASP A 21 10.27 25.05 -16.84
CA ASP A 21 9.84 26.44 -17.01
C ASP A 21 8.41 26.54 -17.56
N LEU A 22 7.99 25.57 -18.39
CA LEU A 22 6.62 25.49 -18.92
C LEU A 22 5.57 25.12 -17.86
N ILE A 23 5.97 24.67 -16.67
CA ILE A 23 5.02 24.45 -15.56
C ILE A 23 4.28 25.76 -15.23
N ASP A 24 4.93 26.92 -15.38
CA ASP A 24 4.33 28.26 -15.17
C ASP A 24 3.64 28.85 -16.42
N ALA A 25 3.42 28.04 -17.46
CA ALA A 25 2.79 28.51 -18.69
C ALA A 25 1.32 29.00 -18.46
N PRO A 26 0.83 29.97 -19.25
CA PRO A 26 -0.53 30.51 -19.13
C PRO A 26 -1.62 29.42 -19.21
N ILE A 27 -2.75 29.66 -18.51
CA ILE A 27 -3.87 28.72 -18.31
C ILE A 27 -4.43 28.15 -19.62
N GLU A 28 -4.40 28.93 -20.69
CA GLU A 28 -4.87 28.53 -22.02
C GLU A 28 -4.09 27.32 -22.59
N PHE A 29 -2.86 27.09 -22.13
CA PHE A 29 -2.03 25.94 -22.49
C PHE A 29 -2.04 24.84 -21.42
N SER A 30 -2.24 25.17 -20.14
CA SER A 30 -2.17 24.20 -19.03
C SER A 30 -3.45 23.39 -18.81
N GLN A 31 -4.61 23.83 -19.32
CA GLN A 31 -5.87 23.07 -19.19
C GLN A 31 -5.86 21.71 -19.94
N HIS A 32 -4.88 21.48 -20.81
CA HIS A 32 -4.79 20.27 -21.64
C HIS A 32 -3.45 19.54 -21.54
N ILE A 33 -2.47 20.07 -20.78
CA ILE A 33 -1.11 19.53 -20.71
C ILE A 33 -0.68 19.40 -19.24
N SER A 34 -0.56 18.15 -18.78
CA SER A 34 0.03 17.78 -17.50
C SER A 34 1.56 17.75 -17.61
N TYR A 35 2.24 18.87 -17.43
CA TYR A 35 3.69 19.00 -17.56
C TYR A 35 4.47 18.04 -16.64
N GLU A 36 3.96 17.80 -15.45
CA GLU A 36 4.45 16.81 -14.49
C GLU A 36 4.46 15.38 -15.07
N THR A 37 3.43 15.03 -15.86
CA THR A 37 3.36 13.73 -16.55
C THR A 37 4.40 13.63 -17.65
N TRP A 38 4.67 14.72 -18.37
CA TRP A 38 5.69 14.75 -19.43
C TRP A 38 7.09 14.64 -18.85
N ILE A 39 7.38 15.38 -17.78
CA ILE A 39 8.67 15.32 -17.08
C ILE A 39 8.89 13.92 -16.51
N ALA A 40 7.89 13.33 -15.85
CA ALA A 40 7.98 11.97 -15.35
C ALA A 40 8.14 10.95 -16.49
N GLY A 41 7.42 11.11 -17.61
CA GLY A 41 7.54 10.26 -18.79
C GLY A 41 8.92 10.35 -19.45
N PHE A 42 9.51 11.54 -19.48
CA PHE A 42 10.89 11.74 -19.92
C PHE A 42 11.87 11.01 -18.99
N CYS A 43 11.75 11.18 -17.68
CA CYS A 43 12.60 10.50 -16.71
C CYS A 43 12.47 8.97 -16.82
N MET A 44 11.25 8.47 -17.01
CA MET A 44 10.99 7.04 -17.27
C MET A 44 11.59 6.54 -18.57
N THR A 45 11.66 7.39 -19.60
CA THR A 45 12.35 7.06 -20.85
C THR A 45 13.84 6.90 -20.60
N LEU A 46 14.47 7.81 -19.82
CA LEU A 46 15.87 7.65 -19.44
C LEU A 46 16.13 6.34 -18.66
N ILE A 47 15.24 5.99 -17.73
CA ILE A 47 15.33 4.71 -17.01
C ILE A 47 15.21 3.53 -17.97
N THR A 48 14.26 3.57 -18.90
CA THR A 48 14.04 2.49 -19.89
C THR A 48 15.25 2.25 -20.78
N PHE A 49 16.05 3.28 -21.05
CA PHE A 49 17.27 3.20 -21.85
C PHE A 49 18.56 3.15 -20.99
N ASN A 50 18.45 2.81 -19.70
CA ASN A 50 19.57 2.69 -18.75
C ASN A 50 20.46 3.96 -18.63
N HIS A 51 19.90 5.15 -18.83
CA HIS A 51 20.62 6.42 -18.72
C HIS A 51 20.51 7.04 -17.31
N HIS A 52 20.86 6.25 -16.29
CA HIS A 52 20.69 6.63 -14.87
C HIS A 52 21.54 7.84 -14.48
N GLU A 53 22.82 7.90 -14.88
CA GLU A 53 23.70 9.03 -14.56
C GLU A 53 23.18 10.36 -15.09
N LEU A 54 22.64 10.35 -16.32
CA LEU A 54 22.04 11.54 -16.89
C LEU A 54 20.81 11.97 -16.11
N LEU A 55 19.95 11.02 -15.71
CA LEU A 55 18.79 11.33 -14.89
C LEU A 55 19.19 11.93 -13.53
N LEU A 56 20.23 11.40 -12.88
CA LEU A 56 20.78 11.98 -11.66
C LEU A 56 21.30 13.41 -11.87
N LYS A 57 22.02 13.66 -12.98
CA LYS A 57 22.44 15.01 -13.37
C LYS A 57 21.26 15.95 -13.57
N VAL A 58 20.19 15.48 -14.22
CA VAL A 58 18.96 16.25 -14.39
C VAL A 58 18.35 16.61 -13.04
N ILE A 59 18.24 15.64 -12.13
CA ILE A 59 17.69 15.86 -10.80
C ILE A 59 18.51 16.92 -10.05
N ASP A 60 19.83 16.76 -10.03
CA ASP A 60 20.76 17.70 -9.38
C ASP A 60 20.63 19.12 -9.93
N GLU A 61 20.50 19.28 -11.25
CA GLU A 61 20.45 20.59 -11.90
C GLU A 61 19.07 21.25 -11.91
N THR A 62 17.99 20.53 -11.57
CA THR A 62 16.61 21.04 -11.67
C THR A 62 15.87 21.09 -10.34
N THR A 63 16.37 20.43 -9.29
CA THR A 63 15.73 20.41 -7.97
C THR A 63 15.53 21.82 -7.39
N SER A 64 16.53 22.69 -7.47
CA SER A 64 16.41 24.07 -6.96
C SER A 64 15.33 24.87 -7.70
N LEU A 65 15.26 24.73 -9.02
CA LEU A 65 14.26 25.39 -9.87
C LEU A 65 12.84 24.92 -9.53
N LEU A 66 12.63 23.61 -9.32
CA LEU A 66 11.34 23.08 -8.89
C LEU A 66 10.92 23.62 -7.52
N ILE A 67 11.88 23.80 -6.60
CA ILE A 67 11.60 24.39 -5.29
C ILE A 67 11.23 25.86 -5.41
N ASP A 68 11.86 26.61 -6.33
CA ASP A 68 11.46 27.99 -6.62
C ASP A 68 10.01 28.05 -7.13
N TYR A 69 9.56 27.06 -7.91
CA TYR A 69 8.17 26.97 -8.35
C TYR A 69 7.17 26.66 -7.24
N LEU A 70 7.60 26.10 -6.10
CA LEU A 70 6.72 25.99 -4.91
C LEU A 70 6.26 27.35 -4.38
N PHE A 71 6.99 28.45 -4.67
CA PHE A 71 6.57 29.81 -4.29
C PHE A 71 5.41 30.33 -5.13
N LEU A 72 5.15 29.76 -6.31
CA LEU A 72 4.09 30.21 -7.20
C LEU A 72 2.86 29.34 -6.95
N THR A 73 1.81 29.92 -6.38
CA THR A 73 0.57 29.20 -5.99
C THR A 73 -0.03 28.36 -7.12
N ARG A 74 0.20 28.74 -8.38
CA ARG A 74 -0.34 28.04 -9.56
C ARG A 74 0.43 26.78 -9.94
N THR A 75 1.72 26.71 -9.64
CA THR A 75 2.62 25.62 -10.10
C THR A 75 3.07 24.72 -8.97
N ALA A 76 2.78 25.10 -7.72
CA ALA A 76 3.25 24.42 -6.52
C ALA A 76 2.88 22.93 -6.49
N ASP A 77 1.67 22.55 -6.92
CA ASP A 77 1.24 21.15 -6.92
C ASP A 77 2.04 20.30 -7.93
N ASN A 78 2.23 20.80 -9.15
CA ASN A 78 2.98 20.11 -10.19
C ASN A 78 4.47 19.98 -9.81
N ALA A 79 5.05 21.06 -9.29
CA ALA A 79 6.43 21.05 -8.79
C ALA A 79 6.59 20.08 -7.63
N CYS A 80 5.64 20.06 -6.70
CA CYS A 80 5.63 19.13 -5.56
C CYS A 80 5.58 17.67 -6.04
N GLN A 81 4.71 17.34 -7.00
CA GLN A 81 4.60 15.99 -7.56
C GLN A 81 5.91 15.49 -8.19
N ILE A 82 6.65 16.36 -8.87
CA ILE A 82 7.96 16.02 -9.46
C ILE A 82 9.01 15.85 -8.35
N LEU A 83 9.02 16.70 -7.33
CA LEU A 83 9.93 16.56 -6.19
C LEU A 83 9.69 15.24 -5.44
N PHE A 84 8.43 14.84 -5.25
CA PHE A 84 8.08 13.53 -4.72
C PHE A 84 8.66 12.39 -5.55
N TRP A 85 8.52 12.48 -6.88
CA TRP A 85 9.10 11.51 -7.80
C TRP A 85 10.64 11.46 -7.67
N PHE A 86 11.28 12.63 -7.62
CA PHE A 86 12.74 12.77 -7.53
C PHE A 86 13.28 12.15 -6.24
N VAL A 87 12.68 12.44 -5.07
CA VAL A 87 13.12 11.90 -3.78
C VAL A 87 12.90 10.38 -3.70
N ARG A 88 11.84 9.84 -4.31
CA ARG A 88 11.59 8.39 -4.35
C ARG A 88 12.53 7.65 -5.30
N TYR A 89 12.91 8.29 -6.40
CA TYR A 89 13.79 7.69 -7.40
C TYR A 89 15.27 7.82 -7.00
N ASP A 90 15.71 9.03 -6.65
CA ASP A 90 17.09 9.36 -6.32
C ASP A 90 17.37 9.14 -4.84
N LYS A 91 17.92 7.97 -4.56
CA LYS A 91 18.25 7.48 -3.23
C LYS A 91 19.59 8.01 -2.73
N ARG A 92 20.12 9.08 -3.32
CA ARG A 92 21.27 9.80 -2.74
C ARG A 92 20.75 10.78 -1.69
N LEU A 93 21.32 10.69 -0.49
CA LEU A 93 21.07 11.63 0.61
C LEU A 93 21.22 13.10 0.20
N GLN A 94 22.07 13.39 -0.79
CA GLN A 94 22.31 14.73 -1.32
C GLN A 94 21.05 15.38 -1.90
N THR A 95 20.21 14.63 -2.62
CA THR A 95 19.00 15.16 -3.25
C THR A 95 17.98 15.52 -2.18
N PHE A 96 17.78 14.63 -1.20
CA PHE A 96 16.91 14.92 -0.07
C PHE A 96 17.44 16.09 0.77
N ARG A 97 18.75 16.16 1.06
CA ARG A 97 19.37 17.33 1.73
C ARG A 97 19.12 18.61 0.96
N SER A 98 19.31 18.61 -0.36
CA SER A 98 19.03 19.78 -1.20
C SER A 98 17.58 20.22 -1.08
N VAL A 99 16.63 19.28 -1.12
CA VAL A 99 15.21 19.60 -0.89
C VAL A 99 15.00 20.22 0.48
N VAL A 100 15.52 19.61 1.54
CA VAL A 100 15.38 20.13 2.92
C VAL A 100 16.03 21.50 3.08
N ASP A 101 17.25 21.72 2.60
CA ASP A 101 18.00 22.97 2.68
C ASP A 101 17.27 24.13 2.00
N HIS A 102 16.69 23.89 0.82
CA HIS A 102 15.95 24.91 0.10
C HIS A 102 14.55 25.12 0.69
N LEU A 103 13.88 24.05 1.13
CA LEU A 103 12.66 24.17 1.93
C LEU A 103 12.91 24.96 3.21
N ALA A 104 14.08 24.79 3.82
CA ALA A 104 14.46 25.50 5.02
C ALA A 104 14.39 27.03 4.87
N ASN A 105 14.85 27.53 3.71
CA ASN A 105 14.72 28.93 3.31
C ASN A 105 13.26 29.35 3.01
N LEU A 106 12.41 28.37 2.64
CA LEU A 106 10.98 28.54 2.37
C LEU A 106 10.15 28.60 3.68
N PHE A 107 10.60 28.01 4.79
CA PHE A 107 9.78 27.86 6.01
C PHE A 107 9.40 29.15 6.74
N GLU A 108 10.28 30.16 6.74
CA GLU A 108 9.91 31.47 7.27
C GLU A 108 8.82 32.15 6.43
N LYS A 109 8.74 31.83 5.13
CA LYS A 109 7.67 32.26 4.24
C LYS A 109 6.44 31.36 4.32
N LEU A 110 6.59 30.06 4.64
CA LEU A 110 5.47 29.11 4.81
C LEU A 110 4.53 29.48 5.96
N LYS A 111 5.01 30.13 7.03
CA LYS A 111 4.14 30.72 8.06
C LYS A 111 3.11 31.69 7.46
N THR A 112 3.44 32.30 6.33
CA THR A 112 2.59 33.28 5.62
C THR A 112 1.86 32.69 4.41
N ILE A 113 2.14 31.42 4.03
CA ILE A 113 1.46 30.76 2.91
C ILE A 113 0.05 30.34 3.36
N PRO A 114 -1.01 30.82 2.69
CA PRO A 114 -2.40 30.53 3.07
C PRO A 114 -2.88 29.13 2.63
N ASN A 115 -2.06 28.37 1.89
CA ASN A 115 -2.42 27.07 1.33
C ASN A 115 -2.01 25.91 2.28
N GLU A 116 -2.96 25.45 3.10
CA GLU A 116 -2.80 24.32 4.03
C GLU A 116 -2.56 22.97 3.31
N GLU A 117 -3.06 22.81 2.09
CA GLU A 117 -2.84 21.59 1.29
C GLU A 117 -1.38 21.48 0.88
N LEU A 118 -0.78 22.57 0.40
CA LEU A 118 0.64 22.61 0.05
C LEU A 118 1.52 22.33 1.28
N LYS A 119 1.18 22.90 2.44
CA LYS A 119 1.92 22.60 3.70
C LYS A 119 1.88 21.11 4.01
N THR A 120 0.72 20.47 3.90
CA THR A 120 0.55 19.03 4.11
C THR A 120 1.42 18.22 3.16
N LYS A 121 1.41 18.54 1.86
CA LYS A 121 2.24 17.87 0.85
C LYS A 121 3.74 18.03 1.13
N LEU A 122 4.20 19.21 1.57
CA LEU A 122 5.61 19.42 1.93
C LEU A 122 6.02 18.65 3.17
N ILE A 123 5.14 18.54 4.18
CA ILE A 123 5.36 17.69 5.34
C ILE A 123 5.49 16.23 4.91
N GLU A 124 4.59 15.75 4.05
CA GLU A 124 4.64 14.39 3.50
C GLU A 124 5.94 14.12 2.74
N LEU A 125 6.43 15.08 1.94
CA LEU A 125 7.70 14.97 1.21
C LEU A 125 8.88 14.80 2.18
N CYS A 126 8.93 15.59 3.25
CA CYS A 126 9.95 15.48 4.29
C CYS A 126 9.88 14.14 5.03
N GLN A 127 8.69 13.71 5.44
CA GLN A 127 8.51 12.42 6.13
C GLN A 127 8.91 11.24 5.25
N MET A 128 8.50 11.26 3.99
CA MET A 128 8.87 10.24 3.02
C MET A 128 10.38 10.20 2.82
N GLY A 129 11.04 11.35 2.64
CA GLY A 129 12.50 11.39 2.52
C GLY A 129 13.21 10.83 3.76
N ILE A 130 12.68 11.06 4.97
CA ILE A 130 13.20 10.46 6.20
C ILE A 130 13.05 8.93 6.21
N VAL A 131 11.90 8.41 5.75
CA VAL A 131 11.66 6.97 5.63
C VAL A 131 12.61 6.32 4.62
N LEU A 132 12.92 7.02 3.52
CA LEU A 132 13.84 6.56 2.49
C LEU A 132 15.32 6.72 2.90
N HIS A 133 15.64 7.70 3.76
CA HIS A 133 16.98 8.02 4.24
C HIS A 133 17.09 7.93 5.76
N PRO A 134 17.09 6.71 6.31
CA PRO A 134 17.22 6.53 7.75
C PRO A 134 18.52 7.08 8.35
N GLU A 135 19.57 7.22 7.55
CA GLU A 135 20.86 7.81 7.90
C GLU A 135 20.81 9.35 8.09
N TYR A 136 19.72 10.00 7.69
CA TYR A 136 19.58 11.46 7.80
C TYR A 136 19.48 11.91 9.26
N ASP A 137 20.37 12.82 9.67
CA ASP A 137 20.43 13.30 11.06
C ASP A 137 19.52 14.51 11.31
N ILE A 138 18.25 14.23 11.62
CA ILE A 138 17.23 15.24 11.95
C ILE A 138 17.61 16.05 13.21
N SER A 139 18.49 15.53 14.07
CA SER A 139 18.82 16.17 15.35
C SER A 139 19.62 17.46 15.19
N ASN A 140 20.39 17.60 14.10
CA ASN A 140 21.23 18.76 13.81
C ASN A 140 20.55 19.86 13.00
N GLU A 141 19.35 19.62 12.46
CA GLU A 141 18.65 20.60 11.63
C GLU A 141 17.48 21.23 12.38
N SER A 142 17.72 22.44 12.89
CA SER A 142 16.73 23.28 13.54
C SER A 142 15.49 23.53 12.68
N ILE A 143 15.66 23.48 11.35
CA ILE A 143 14.62 23.85 10.41
C ILE A 143 13.62 22.72 10.23
N LEU A 144 14.03 21.48 9.95
CA LEU A 144 13.12 20.31 9.98
C LEU A 144 12.33 20.24 11.28
N LYS A 145 12.95 20.50 12.43
CA LYS A 145 12.22 20.63 13.68
C LYS A 145 11.12 21.69 13.56
N GLN A 146 11.40 22.90 13.08
CA GLN A 146 10.37 23.95 12.89
C GLN A 146 9.28 23.60 11.86
N ILE A 147 9.63 22.92 10.75
CA ILE A 147 8.66 22.34 9.79
C ILE A 147 7.68 21.45 10.52
N ILE A 148 8.24 20.53 11.31
CA ILE A 148 7.53 19.47 12.00
C ILE A 148 6.78 20.02 13.24
N HIS A 149 7.21 21.14 13.85
CA HIS A 149 6.43 21.81 14.91
C HIS A 149 5.10 22.41 14.40
N SER A 150 4.92 22.52 13.08
CA SER A 150 3.65 22.91 12.44
C SER A 150 2.71 21.71 12.22
N VAL A 151 3.18 20.49 12.52
CA VAL A 151 2.46 19.22 12.48
C VAL A 151 1.87 18.96 13.87
N PRO A 152 0.75 18.22 14.01
CA PRO A 152 0.28 17.77 15.32
C PRO A 152 1.43 17.16 16.16
N GLN A 153 1.56 17.64 17.39
CA GLN A 153 2.66 17.39 18.35
C GLN A 153 3.12 15.92 18.57
N PRO A 154 2.33 14.85 18.42
CA PRO A 154 2.86 13.49 18.60
C PRO A 154 3.99 13.14 17.60
N ASP A 155 3.99 13.64 16.37
CA ASP A 155 4.86 13.12 15.30
C ASP A 155 6.32 13.62 15.34
N LEU A 156 6.62 14.73 16.04
CA LEU A 156 7.96 15.32 16.11
C LEU A 156 8.96 14.47 16.91
N ASN A 157 8.55 14.00 18.09
CA ASN A 157 9.38 13.14 18.94
C ASN A 157 9.61 11.77 18.29
N ILE A 158 8.68 11.36 17.44
CA ILE A 158 8.69 10.11 16.68
C ILE A 158 9.66 10.21 15.49
N LEU A 159 9.64 11.30 14.73
CA LEU A 159 10.62 11.58 13.66
C LEU A 159 12.05 11.66 14.20
N LEU A 160 12.26 12.29 15.36
CA LEU A 160 13.58 12.32 16.03
C LEU A 160 14.04 10.93 16.52
N ASN A 161 13.12 9.98 16.75
CA ASN A 161 13.41 8.60 17.11
C ASN A 161 13.67 7.68 15.89
N HIS A 162 13.42 8.13 14.66
CA HIS A 162 13.66 7.38 13.41
C HIS A 162 15.11 6.99 13.19
N LYS A 163 16.04 7.89 13.55
CA LYS A 163 17.48 7.61 13.59
C LYS A 163 17.80 6.38 14.43
N ASN A 164 17.09 6.16 15.54
CA ASN A 164 17.32 5.03 16.43
C ASN A 164 16.64 3.74 15.95
N PHE A 165 15.57 3.83 15.15
CA PHE A 165 14.83 2.66 14.69
C PHE A 165 15.55 1.96 13.52
N HIS A 166 15.89 2.70 12.46
CA HIS A 166 16.60 2.10 11.34
C HIS A 166 18.06 1.79 11.65
N SER A 167 18.73 2.57 12.51
CA SER A 167 20.06 2.16 13.01
C SER A 167 19.97 0.91 13.89
N ARG A 168 18.86 0.70 14.63
CA ARG A 168 18.57 -0.57 15.32
C ARG A 168 18.29 -1.72 14.35
N LEU A 169 17.50 -1.51 13.30
CA LEU A 169 17.32 -2.51 12.24
C LEU A 169 18.65 -2.85 11.57
N HIS A 170 19.46 -1.85 11.21
CA HIS A 170 20.79 -2.05 10.64
C HIS A 170 21.80 -2.69 11.62
N SER A 171 21.74 -2.40 12.92
CA SER A 171 22.62 -3.04 13.91
C SER A 171 22.19 -4.48 14.22
N LEU A 172 20.88 -4.78 14.18
CA LEU A 172 20.34 -6.14 14.20
C LEU A 172 20.68 -6.94 12.94
N ASN A 173 20.95 -6.27 11.81
CA ASN A 173 21.29 -6.92 10.52
C ASN A 173 22.70 -7.55 10.49
N MET A 174 23.63 -7.16 11.36
CA MET A 174 25.03 -7.64 11.30
C MET A 174 25.21 -9.13 11.61
N GLU A 175 24.19 -9.81 12.14
CA GLU A 175 24.22 -11.26 12.42
C GLU A 175 23.57 -12.13 11.32
N ASN A 176 22.86 -11.56 10.33
CA ASN A 176 22.04 -12.30 9.35
C ASN A 176 22.37 -12.03 7.85
N ASP A 177 23.51 -11.40 7.56
CA ASP A 177 23.92 -10.91 6.23
C ASP A 177 23.85 -11.95 5.10
N GLN A 178 24.08 -13.23 5.38
CA GLN A 178 24.08 -14.27 4.34
C GLN A 178 22.66 -14.61 3.84
N LYS A 179 21.63 -14.48 4.69
CA LYS A 179 20.22 -14.72 4.30
C LYS A 179 19.65 -13.54 3.51
N ILE A 180 20.08 -12.32 3.82
CA ILE A 180 19.70 -11.10 3.11
C ILE A 180 20.32 -11.09 1.70
N LYS A 181 21.58 -11.53 1.54
CA LYS A 181 22.30 -11.57 0.26
C LYS A 181 21.61 -12.35 -0.86
N ASN A 182 20.65 -13.23 -0.54
CA ASN A 182 19.91 -14.03 -1.52
C ASN A 182 18.48 -13.51 -1.78
N ARG A 183 18.16 -12.28 -1.37
CA ARG A 183 16.86 -11.65 -1.62
C ARG A 183 17.04 -10.42 -2.50
N VAL A 184 16.15 -10.31 -3.48
CA VAL A 184 16.19 -9.26 -4.50
C VAL A 184 15.05 -8.28 -4.25
N GLY A 185 15.37 -6.98 -4.20
CA GLY A 185 14.39 -5.91 -4.14
C GLY A 185 13.86 -5.51 -5.52
N ILE A 186 12.94 -4.55 -5.58
CA ILE A 186 12.41 -3.98 -6.83
C ILE A 186 12.61 -2.47 -6.81
N SER A 187 13.33 -1.94 -7.81
CA SER A 187 13.61 -0.51 -7.90
C SER A 187 12.31 0.31 -7.98
N ASN A 188 12.21 1.37 -7.19
CA ASN A 188 11.17 2.38 -7.36
C ASN A 188 11.45 3.22 -8.60
N LEU A 189 10.48 3.28 -9.52
CA LEU A 189 10.54 4.06 -10.75
C LEU A 189 9.93 5.46 -10.53
N GLY A 190 10.20 6.03 -9.36
CA GLY A 190 9.62 7.26 -8.83
C GLY A 190 8.34 7.02 -8.04
N ASN A 191 7.24 6.61 -8.67
CA ASN A 191 5.93 6.50 -7.99
C ASN A 191 5.36 5.07 -7.99
N THR A 192 6.21 4.04 -8.00
CA THR A 192 5.79 2.64 -8.20
C THR A 192 5.83 1.77 -6.95
N CYS A 193 6.02 2.34 -5.76
CA CYS A 193 6.08 1.57 -4.50
C CYS A 193 4.81 0.75 -4.24
N TYR A 194 3.63 1.21 -4.70
CA TYR A 194 2.38 0.44 -4.62
C TYR A 194 2.43 -0.84 -5.47
N VAL A 195 3.04 -0.78 -6.66
CA VAL A 195 3.26 -1.95 -7.54
C VAL A 195 4.31 -2.87 -6.92
N ASN A 196 5.43 -2.31 -6.46
CA ASN A 196 6.53 -3.07 -5.85
C ASN A 196 6.05 -3.87 -4.64
N SER A 197 5.26 -3.23 -3.76
CA SER A 197 4.68 -3.87 -2.57
C SER A 197 3.72 -5.01 -2.94
N VAL A 198 2.88 -4.83 -3.96
CA VAL A 198 1.98 -5.87 -4.45
C VAL A 198 2.76 -7.05 -5.07
N LEU A 199 3.77 -6.76 -5.89
CA LEU A 199 4.62 -7.79 -6.51
C LEU A 199 5.35 -8.62 -5.45
N GLN A 200 5.97 -7.96 -4.46
CA GLN A 200 6.64 -8.63 -3.35
C GLN A 200 5.66 -9.44 -2.49
N ALA A 201 4.46 -8.91 -2.23
CA ALA A 201 3.42 -9.62 -1.48
C ALA A 201 2.95 -10.90 -2.21
N LEU A 202 2.68 -10.80 -3.51
CA LEU A 202 2.31 -11.95 -4.33
C LEU A 202 3.45 -12.96 -4.45
N TYR A 203 4.70 -12.51 -4.60
CA TYR A 203 5.87 -13.39 -4.64
C TYR A 203 6.08 -14.18 -3.34
N GLN A 204 5.71 -13.60 -2.20
CA GLN A 204 5.77 -14.28 -0.90
C GLN A 204 4.69 -15.36 -0.75
N CYS A 205 3.64 -15.35 -1.58
CA CYS A 205 2.65 -16.41 -1.64
C CYS A 205 3.26 -17.66 -2.32
N GLY A 206 3.96 -18.50 -1.55
CA GLY A 206 4.77 -19.61 -2.06
C GLY A 206 4.09 -20.57 -3.06
N LEU A 207 2.81 -20.91 -2.87
CA LEU A 207 2.06 -21.75 -3.81
C LEU A 207 1.77 -21.01 -5.11
N PHE A 208 1.42 -19.73 -5.04
CA PHE A 208 1.22 -18.88 -6.21
C PHE A 208 2.55 -18.66 -6.96
N ARG A 209 3.64 -18.38 -6.24
CA ARG A 209 4.98 -18.28 -6.82
C ARG A 209 5.37 -19.55 -7.57
N LYS A 210 5.17 -20.72 -6.95
CA LYS A 210 5.44 -22.01 -7.60
C LYS A 210 4.63 -22.17 -8.89
N TYR A 211 3.32 -21.95 -8.81
CA TYR A 211 2.43 -22.01 -9.97
C TYR A 211 2.94 -21.10 -11.11
N VAL A 212 3.24 -19.84 -10.82
CA VAL A 212 3.72 -18.88 -11.81
C VAL A 212 5.05 -19.33 -12.44
N LEU A 213 6.00 -19.85 -11.65
CA LEU A 213 7.32 -20.25 -12.17
C LEU A 213 7.31 -21.54 -12.99
N GLU A 214 6.35 -22.43 -12.76
CA GLU A 214 6.27 -23.74 -13.43
C GLU A 214 5.41 -23.70 -14.71
N GLN A 215 4.39 -22.84 -14.74
CA GLN A 215 3.41 -22.80 -15.84
C GLN A 215 3.91 -22.20 -17.15
N ARG A 216 3.17 -22.46 -18.24
CA ARG A 216 3.35 -21.80 -19.56
C ARG A 216 2.33 -20.69 -19.71
N PHE A 217 2.81 -19.48 -19.93
CA PHE A 217 1.98 -18.28 -20.15
C PHE A 217 2.13 -17.75 -21.58
N ASP A 218 2.29 -18.65 -22.55
CA ASP A 218 2.36 -18.29 -23.96
C ASP A 218 1.10 -17.48 -24.34
N GLU A 219 1.28 -16.28 -24.91
CA GLU A 219 0.22 -15.31 -25.25
C GLU A 219 -0.55 -14.67 -24.06
N ARG A 220 -0.12 -14.85 -22.80
CA ARG A 220 -0.71 -14.16 -21.63
C ARG A 220 0.19 -13.02 -21.19
N VAL A 221 -0.20 -11.79 -21.52
CA VAL A 221 0.70 -10.63 -21.48
C VAL A 221 1.08 -10.31 -20.03
N VAL A 222 0.12 -10.26 -19.11
CA VAL A 222 0.38 -9.90 -17.72
C VAL A 222 1.05 -11.04 -16.95
N LEU A 223 0.53 -12.27 -17.08
CA LEU A 223 1.10 -13.44 -16.41
C LEU A 223 2.52 -13.77 -16.88
N ARG A 224 2.83 -13.55 -18.16
CA ARG A 224 4.19 -13.75 -18.69
C ARG A 224 5.17 -12.73 -18.12
N GLU A 225 4.81 -11.46 -18.08
CA GLU A 225 5.67 -10.43 -17.48
C GLU A 225 5.81 -10.66 -15.96
N LEU A 226 4.74 -11.08 -15.27
CA LEU A 226 4.83 -11.47 -13.86
C LEU A 226 5.79 -12.65 -13.66
N GLN A 227 5.76 -13.64 -14.55
CA GLN A 227 6.65 -14.79 -14.51
C GLN A 227 8.12 -14.38 -14.67
N LEU A 228 8.41 -13.38 -15.51
CA LEU A 228 9.76 -12.81 -15.62
C LEU A 228 10.20 -12.14 -14.31
N ILE A 229 9.36 -11.28 -13.74
CA ILE A 229 9.64 -10.64 -12.45
C ILE A 229 9.88 -11.69 -11.35
N PHE A 230 9.04 -12.73 -11.28
CA PHE A 230 9.21 -13.80 -10.28
C PHE A 230 10.46 -14.63 -10.52
N ALA A 231 10.87 -14.83 -11.78
CA ALA A 231 12.12 -15.52 -12.11
C ALA A 231 13.33 -14.67 -11.68
N GLU A 232 13.30 -13.36 -11.94
CA GLU A 232 14.33 -12.41 -11.52
C GLU A 232 14.44 -12.37 -9.98
N LEU A 233 13.33 -12.24 -9.26
CA LEU A 233 13.29 -12.25 -7.79
C LEU A 233 13.76 -13.58 -7.17
N ASN A 234 13.73 -14.68 -7.94
CA ASN A 234 14.11 -16.00 -7.46
C ASN A 234 15.54 -16.40 -7.84
N LEU A 235 16.05 -15.93 -8.98
CA LEU A 235 17.29 -16.42 -9.58
C LEU A 235 18.36 -15.35 -9.75
N SER A 236 18.00 -14.07 -9.80
CA SER A 236 18.98 -13.01 -10.06
C SER A 236 19.96 -12.89 -8.91
N LYS A 237 21.22 -12.58 -9.26
CA LYS A 237 22.27 -12.26 -8.28
C LYS A 237 22.30 -10.77 -7.90
N ARG A 238 21.47 -9.94 -8.55
CA ARG A 238 21.41 -8.51 -8.31
C ARG A 238 20.77 -8.24 -6.96
N ALA A 239 21.15 -7.12 -6.32
CA ALA A 239 20.48 -6.65 -5.12
C ALA A 239 19.01 -6.27 -5.39
N TYR A 240 18.72 -5.78 -6.60
CA TYR A 240 17.37 -5.40 -7.02
C TYR A 240 17.19 -5.50 -8.54
N ILE A 241 15.93 -5.51 -8.98
CA ILE A 241 15.49 -5.56 -10.39
C ILE A 241 14.61 -4.35 -10.75
N ASN A 242 14.38 -4.11 -12.04
CA ASN A 242 13.51 -3.02 -12.52
C ASN A 242 12.24 -3.54 -13.22
N ALA A 243 11.07 -3.20 -12.67
CA ALA A 243 9.79 -3.70 -13.19
C ALA A 243 9.18 -2.82 -14.31
N VAL A 244 9.99 -2.17 -15.14
CA VAL A 244 9.52 -1.14 -16.12
C VAL A 244 8.46 -1.71 -17.07
N ASN A 245 8.73 -2.86 -17.68
CA ASN A 245 7.78 -3.49 -18.62
C ASN A 245 6.49 -3.91 -17.93
N PHE A 246 6.60 -4.50 -16.74
CA PHE A 246 5.45 -4.93 -15.96
C PHE A 246 4.56 -3.73 -15.57
N VAL A 247 5.15 -2.64 -15.05
CA VAL A 247 4.41 -1.42 -14.68
C VAL A 247 3.67 -0.85 -15.90
N ARG A 248 4.29 -0.86 -17.08
CA ARG A 248 3.64 -0.38 -18.31
C ARG A 248 2.44 -1.26 -18.72
N ILE A 249 2.58 -2.57 -18.60
CA ILE A 249 1.63 -3.57 -19.13
C ILE A 249 0.47 -3.84 -18.15
N ALA A 250 0.76 -3.92 -16.85
CA ALA A 250 -0.20 -4.33 -15.82
C ALA A 250 -1.02 -3.16 -15.24
N ARG A 251 -0.76 -1.92 -15.68
CA ARG A 251 -1.44 -0.73 -15.17
C ARG A 251 -2.89 -0.64 -15.66
N PRO A 252 -3.88 -0.45 -14.77
CA PRO A 252 -5.26 -0.16 -15.15
C PRO A 252 -5.38 1.09 -16.02
N THR A 253 -6.34 1.12 -16.94
CA THR A 253 -6.50 2.25 -17.87
C THR A 253 -6.91 3.56 -17.19
N TRP A 254 -7.53 3.49 -16.01
CA TRP A 254 -7.94 4.66 -15.23
C TRP A 254 -6.89 5.13 -14.22
N PHE A 255 -5.76 4.42 -14.10
CA PHE A 255 -4.64 4.88 -13.27
C PHE A 255 -3.84 5.91 -14.06
N THR A 256 -3.65 7.09 -13.47
CA THR A 256 -2.80 8.12 -14.09
C THR A 256 -1.36 7.61 -14.22
N VAL A 257 -0.73 7.92 -15.35
CA VAL A 257 0.65 7.49 -15.61
C VAL A 257 1.57 8.22 -14.64
N HIS A 258 2.55 7.52 -14.05
CA HIS A 258 3.59 8.11 -13.20
C HIS A 258 3.09 8.74 -11.89
N GLU A 259 1.84 8.52 -11.49
CA GLU A 259 1.33 8.94 -10.18
C GLU A 259 1.30 7.77 -9.20
N GLN A 260 1.30 8.11 -7.91
CA GLN A 260 1.06 7.16 -6.84
C GLN A 260 -0.41 6.78 -6.81
N GLN A 261 -0.69 5.49 -6.57
CA GLN A 261 -2.03 4.91 -6.61
C GLN A 261 -2.28 4.03 -5.39
N ASP A 262 -3.55 3.64 -5.21
CA ASP A 262 -3.95 2.69 -4.17
C ASP A 262 -3.45 1.27 -4.48
N CYS A 263 -2.70 0.68 -3.54
CA CYS A 263 -2.12 -0.65 -3.75
C CYS A 263 -3.15 -1.78 -3.65
N ALA A 264 -4.24 -1.62 -2.89
CA ALA A 264 -5.31 -2.60 -2.79
C ALA A 264 -6.17 -2.60 -4.06
N GLU A 265 -6.43 -1.43 -4.65
CA GLU A 265 -7.11 -1.32 -5.94
C GLU A 265 -6.27 -1.96 -7.06
N PHE A 266 -4.96 -1.66 -7.10
CA PHE A 266 -4.04 -2.30 -8.04
C PHE A 266 -4.01 -3.83 -7.87
N LEU A 267 -3.93 -4.32 -6.64
CA LEU A 267 -3.95 -5.76 -6.33
C LEU A 267 -5.24 -6.43 -6.81
N GLY A 268 -6.39 -5.79 -6.56
CA GLY A 268 -7.70 -6.28 -7.02
C GLY A 268 -7.75 -6.42 -8.53
N TYR A 269 -7.40 -5.35 -9.24
CA TYR A 269 -7.34 -5.33 -10.70
C TYR A 269 -6.38 -6.38 -11.26
N LEU A 270 -5.17 -6.50 -10.69
CA LEU A 270 -4.16 -7.44 -11.14
C LEU A 270 -4.65 -8.88 -10.97
N LEU A 271 -5.25 -9.22 -9.82
CA LEU A 271 -5.83 -10.54 -9.57
C LEU A 271 -6.96 -10.86 -10.56
N ASP A 272 -7.85 -9.92 -10.86
CA ASP A 272 -8.91 -10.12 -11.85
C ASP A 272 -8.37 -10.32 -13.26
N THR A 273 -7.37 -9.51 -13.64
CA THR A 273 -6.70 -9.61 -14.94
C THR A 273 -6.03 -10.96 -15.11
N MET A 274 -5.26 -11.41 -14.10
CA MET A 274 -4.62 -12.71 -14.11
C MET A 274 -5.62 -13.87 -14.12
N LYS A 275 -6.72 -13.80 -13.36
CA LYS A 275 -7.79 -14.81 -13.40
C LYS A 275 -8.44 -14.91 -14.78
N ASN A 276 -8.60 -13.77 -15.47
CA ASN A 276 -9.13 -13.78 -16.82
C ASN A 276 -8.15 -14.40 -17.82
N GLU A 277 -6.85 -14.10 -17.71
CA GLU A 277 -5.81 -14.74 -18.51
C GLU A 277 -5.69 -16.26 -18.23
N GLU A 278 -5.87 -16.67 -16.97
CA GLU A 278 -5.83 -18.07 -16.52
C GLU A 278 -6.96 -18.93 -17.11
N LYS A 279 -8.16 -18.37 -17.33
CA LYS A 279 -9.30 -19.12 -17.91
C LYS A 279 -8.92 -19.79 -19.23
N ALA A 280 -8.08 -19.14 -20.02
CA ALA A 280 -7.64 -19.67 -21.31
C ALA A 280 -6.51 -20.72 -21.21
N LEU A 281 -6.10 -21.10 -20.00
CA LEU A 281 -5.17 -22.19 -19.70
C LEU A 281 -5.88 -23.44 -19.16
N SER A 282 -7.22 -23.42 -19.06
CA SER A 282 -8.02 -24.47 -18.39
C SER A 282 -7.56 -24.77 -16.95
N SER A 283 -6.91 -23.79 -16.31
CA SER A 283 -6.52 -23.81 -14.91
C SER A 283 -7.48 -22.94 -14.09
N ASN A 284 -7.53 -23.15 -12.79
CA ASN A 284 -8.31 -22.36 -11.83
C ASN A 284 -7.51 -22.09 -10.54
N GLU A 285 -6.19 -22.16 -10.62
CA GLU A 285 -5.32 -22.11 -9.47
C GLU A 285 -5.31 -20.71 -8.83
N ILE A 286 -5.26 -19.63 -9.62
CA ILE A 286 -5.36 -18.26 -9.09
C ILE A 286 -6.72 -18.04 -8.43
N HIS A 287 -7.79 -18.58 -9.04
CA HIS A 287 -9.11 -18.55 -8.43
C HIS A 287 -9.11 -19.28 -7.08
N ARG A 288 -8.58 -20.51 -7.00
CA ARG A 288 -8.49 -21.32 -5.77
C ARG A 288 -7.65 -20.64 -4.68
N LEU A 289 -6.54 -20.01 -5.07
CA LEU A 289 -5.56 -19.46 -4.14
C LEU A 289 -6.02 -18.15 -3.49
N PHE A 290 -6.87 -17.35 -4.15
CA PHE A 290 -7.21 -15.99 -3.68
C PHE A 290 -8.71 -15.67 -3.62
N THR A 291 -9.61 -16.48 -4.18
CA THR A 291 -11.04 -16.12 -4.22
C THR A 291 -11.76 -16.52 -2.95
N ILE A 292 -12.50 -15.56 -2.40
CA ILE A 292 -13.42 -15.74 -1.29
C ILE A 292 -14.83 -15.81 -1.87
N GLN A 293 -15.67 -16.73 -1.36
CA GLN A 293 -17.10 -16.75 -1.67
C GLN A 293 -17.90 -16.39 -0.43
N THR A 294 -18.77 -15.39 -0.57
CA THR A 294 -19.68 -14.93 0.46
C THR A 294 -21.13 -15.12 0.00
N CYS A 295 -22.02 -15.30 0.97
CA CYS A 295 -23.45 -15.24 0.74
C CYS A 295 -24.05 -14.14 1.61
N GLN A 296 -24.64 -13.13 0.98
CA GLN A 296 -25.49 -12.17 1.65
C GLN A 296 -26.90 -12.73 1.78
N ARG A 297 -27.43 -12.70 3.00
CA ARG A 297 -28.81 -13.06 3.31
C ARG A 297 -29.57 -11.82 3.80
N ASN A 298 -30.72 -11.53 3.21
CA ASN A 298 -31.65 -10.51 3.71
C ASN A 298 -32.97 -11.16 4.11
N ARG A 299 -33.40 -10.97 5.36
CA ARG A 299 -34.68 -11.48 5.88
C ARG A 299 -35.65 -10.31 6.06
N CYS A 300 -36.71 -10.26 5.25
CA CYS A 300 -37.74 -9.23 5.38
C CYS A 300 -38.48 -9.38 6.72
N GLN A 301 -38.53 -8.33 7.55
CA GLN A 301 -39.22 -8.42 8.84
C GLN A 301 -40.75 -8.47 8.70
N ARG A 302 -41.32 -7.99 7.59
CA ARG A 302 -42.76 -8.01 7.34
C ARG A 302 -43.29 -9.38 6.90
N CYS A 303 -42.65 -10.01 5.92
CA CYS A 303 -43.12 -11.29 5.35
C CYS A 303 -42.27 -12.50 5.76
N SER A 304 -41.17 -12.29 6.51
CA SER A 304 -40.23 -13.33 6.93
C SER A 304 -39.53 -14.11 5.80
N ILE A 305 -39.74 -13.73 4.53
CA ILE A 305 -39.06 -14.31 3.38
C ILE A 305 -37.60 -13.85 3.37
N GLU A 306 -36.70 -14.80 3.09
CA GLU A 306 -35.28 -14.58 2.94
C GLU A 306 -34.90 -14.50 1.46
N SER A 307 -34.02 -13.56 1.12
CA SER A 307 -33.32 -13.52 -0.16
C SER A 307 -31.83 -13.76 0.05
N TYR A 308 -31.23 -14.42 -0.92
CA TYR A 308 -29.83 -14.83 -0.90
C TYR A 308 -29.12 -14.27 -2.14
N ARG A 309 -27.91 -13.78 -1.96
CA ARG A 309 -27.04 -13.33 -3.04
C ARG A 309 -25.63 -13.85 -2.78
N GLU A 310 -25.14 -14.64 -3.72
CA GLU A 310 -23.75 -15.12 -3.70
C GLU A 310 -22.85 -14.08 -4.39
N GLU A 311 -21.70 -13.82 -3.77
CA GLU A 311 -20.69 -12.89 -4.28
C GLU A 311 -19.31 -13.53 -4.16
N SER A 312 -18.44 -13.23 -5.12
CA SER A 312 -17.04 -13.65 -5.09
C SER A 312 -16.14 -12.43 -5.08
N SER A 313 -15.12 -12.43 -4.23
CA SER A 313 -14.15 -11.33 -4.14
C SER A 313 -12.72 -11.83 -4.00
N ASN A 314 -11.76 -10.96 -4.34
CA ASN A 314 -10.32 -11.22 -4.19
C ASN A 314 -9.81 -10.96 -2.78
N TYR A 315 -10.52 -10.11 -2.04
CA TYR A 315 -10.20 -9.71 -0.67
C TYR A 315 -11.47 -9.26 0.05
N LEU A 316 -11.40 -9.18 1.37
CA LEU A 316 -12.42 -8.53 2.19
C LEU A 316 -11.99 -7.11 2.51
N PHE A 317 -12.88 -6.16 2.26
CA PHE A 317 -12.67 -4.76 2.61
C PHE A 317 -13.23 -4.49 4.00
N LEU A 318 -12.35 -4.38 5.00
CA LEU A 318 -12.72 -4.25 6.41
C LEU A 318 -12.78 -2.77 6.82
N PRO A 319 -13.93 -2.29 7.34
CA PRO A 319 -14.04 -0.94 7.84
C PRO A 319 -13.23 -0.78 9.12
N ILE A 320 -12.46 0.30 9.22
CA ILE A 320 -11.77 0.67 10.44
C ILE A 320 -12.55 1.81 11.12
N PRO A 321 -12.79 1.74 12.44
CA PRO A 321 -13.43 2.85 13.15
C PRO A 321 -12.49 4.06 13.21
N SER A 322 -13.00 5.25 12.87
CA SER A 322 -12.25 6.50 12.98
C SER A 322 -12.23 7.02 14.42
N SER A 323 -11.07 7.46 14.91
CA SER A 323 -10.89 7.92 16.30
C SER A 323 -11.33 9.36 16.58
N ASP A 324 -11.62 10.17 15.54
CA ASP A 324 -11.76 11.62 15.70
C ASP A 324 -13.20 12.14 15.66
N ARG A 325 -13.76 12.40 16.86
CA ARG A 325 -14.82 13.42 17.09
C ARG A 325 -14.81 14.01 18.52
N SER A 326 -13.66 14.16 19.17
CA SER A 326 -13.62 14.76 20.53
C SER A 326 -12.41 15.63 20.82
N GLN A 327 -12.11 16.60 19.96
CA GLN A 327 -11.21 17.71 20.30
C GLN A 327 -11.35 18.81 19.25
N ASP A 328 -12.33 19.71 19.43
CA ASP A 328 -12.24 21.13 19.06
C ASP A 328 -13.46 21.90 19.63
N ASN A 329 -13.16 23.00 20.31
CA ASN A 329 -14.02 24.03 20.92
C ASN A 329 -14.57 23.87 22.36
N TYR A 330 -13.93 24.65 23.25
CA TYR A 330 -14.47 25.49 24.33
C TYR A 330 -15.83 25.18 24.99
N ASN A 331 -15.76 25.08 26.32
CA ASN A 331 -16.77 25.33 27.37
C ASN A 331 -17.91 24.31 27.61
N TYR A 332 -17.71 23.58 28.72
CA TYR A 332 -18.67 23.13 29.74
C TYR A 332 -20.09 22.67 29.36
N ASN A 333 -20.34 21.42 29.77
CA ASN A 333 -21.61 20.73 30.03
C ASN A 333 -22.31 19.96 28.89
N GLN A 334 -22.39 18.65 29.16
CA GLN A 334 -23.36 17.65 28.71
C GLN A 334 -23.12 16.90 27.38
N SER A 335 -23.26 15.56 27.53
CA SER A 335 -23.45 14.50 26.53
C SER A 335 -22.30 14.17 25.57
N ALA A 336 -21.69 13.01 25.80
CA ALA A 336 -20.77 12.33 24.88
C ALA A 336 -21.45 12.04 23.53
N THR A 337 -20.82 12.45 22.44
CA THR A 337 -21.27 12.22 21.06
C THR A 337 -20.71 10.90 20.53
N PRO A 338 -21.50 10.09 19.80
CA PRO A 338 -21.09 8.73 19.44
C PRO A 338 -20.58 8.57 17.99
N ILE A 339 -19.80 7.49 17.79
CA ILE A 339 -18.88 7.19 16.66
C ILE A 339 -19.64 6.61 15.44
N SER A 340 -19.27 7.03 14.23
CA SER A 340 -19.80 6.52 12.95
C SER A 340 -18.82 5.57 12.26
N VAL A 341 -19.26 4.35 11.95
CA VAL A 341 -18.58 3.45 10.99
C VAL A 341 -19.26 3.63 9.63
N MET A 342 -18.58 3.38 8.51
CA MET A 342 -19.20 3.35 7.17
C MET A 342 -19.02 1.96 6.55
N LYS A 343 -20.10 1.39 6.02
CA LYS A 343 -20.10 0.18 5.17
C LYS A 343 -20.88 0.50 3.90
N ASN A 344 -20.26 0.38 2.73
CA ASN A 344 -20.90 0.50 1.40
C ASN A 344 -21.86 1.70 1.22
N GLY A 345 -21.45 2.90 1.62
CA GLY A 345 -22.25 4.13 1.45
C GLY A 345 -23.34 4.36 2.52
N LEU A 346 -23.41 3.53 3.57
CA LEU A 346 -24.37 3.67 4.66
C LEU A 346 -23.73 4.39 5.87
N LYS A 347 -24.39 5.45 6.34
CA LYS A 347 -24.05 6.17 7.57
C LYS A 347 -24.63 5.44 8.78
N PHE A 348 -23.80 5.17 9.79
CA PHE A 348 -24.25 4.67 11.08
C PHE A 348 -24.44 5.87 12.04
N TYR A 349 -25.65 6.06 12.55
CA TYR A 349 -25.93 6.96 13.67
C TYR A 349 -26.14 6.14 14.93
N THR A 350 -25.45 6.49 16.00
CA THR A 350 -25.63 5.94 17.33
C THR A 350 -26.48 6.94 18.13
N ALA A 351 -27.63 6.49 18.67
CA ALA A 351 -28.59 7.36 19.34
C ALA A 351 -28.26 7.55 20.84
N SER A 352 -28.41 8.77 21.35
CA SER A 352 -28.41 9.08 22.78
C SER A 352 -29.84 9.20 23.34
N ASN A 353 -30.03 8.68 24.55
CA ASN A 353 -31.31 8.31 25.17
C ASN A 353 -32.41 9.38 25.27
N GLY A 354 -33.64 8.89 25.02
CA GLY A 354 -34.91 9.44 25.48
C GLY A 354 -36.05 8.43 25.30
N ASN A 355 -36.09 7.40 26.16
CA ASN A 355 -37.21 6.48 26.44
C ASN A 355 -38.04 5.89 25.28
N SER A 356 -37.75 4.64 24.88
CA SER A 356 -38.65 3.46 25.01
C SER A 356 -38.14 2.28 24.15
N LEU A 357 -37.58 1.28 24.84
CA LEU A 357 -37.44 -0.15 24.54
C LEU A 357 -37.33 -0.69 23.08
N THR A 358 -36.17 -1.35 22.88
CA THR A 358 -35.84 -2.54 22.05
C THR A 358 -35.64 -2.38 20.54
N SER A 359 -34.41 -2.07 20.13
CA SER A 359 -33.73 -2.68 18.97
C SER A 359 -32.21 -2.68 19.18
N SER A 360 -31.58 -3.77 18.80
CA SER A 360 -30.31 -4.32 19.28
C SER A 360 -29.07 -3.49 18.92
N THR A 361 -28.47 -2.94 19.97
CA THR A 361 -27.06 -2.57 20.08
C THR A 361 -26.16 -3.69 19.54
N LEU A 362 -25.19 -3.35 18.67
CA LEU A 362 -23.90 -4.08 18.62
C LEU A 362 -23.48 -4.35 20.06
N PRO A 363 -22.92 -5.53 20.42
CA PRO A 363 -22.23 -5.62 21.69
C PRO A 363 -21.22 -4.48 21.68
N LEU A 364 -21.36 -3.57 22.64
CA LEU A 364 -20.28 -2.71 23.07
C LEU A 364 -19.09 -3.67 23.23
N CYS A 365 -18.18 -3.70 22.27
CA CYS A 365 -16.85 -4.19 22.56
C CYS A 365 -16.40 -3.23 23.64
N ASP A 366 -16.35 -3.71 24.89
CA ASP A 366 -15.96 -2.93 26.06
C ASP A 366 -14.68 -2.16 25.71
N THR A 367 -14.83 -0.89 25.33
CA THR A 367 -13.72 0.04 25.11
C THR A 367 -13.15 0.51 26.45
N ALA A 368 -13.56 -0.12 27.55
CA ALA A 368 -12.87 -0.08 28.81
C ALA A 368 -11.56 -0.90 28.69
N MET A 369 -10.50 -0.22 28.25
CA MET A 369 -9.09 -0.53 28.49
C MET A 369 -8.35 -1.57 27.61
N ASN A 370 -8.86 -1.99 26.44
CA ASN A 370 -8.08 -2.87 25.54
C ASN A 370 -7.96 -2.32 24.09
N SER A 371 -6.74 -2.34 23.55
CA SER A 371 -6.41 -2.01 22.16
C SER A 371 -7.28 -2.77 21.15
N LEU A 372 -7.83 -2.08 20.13
CA LEU A 372 -8.62 -2.68 19.04
C LEU A 372 -7.87 -3.85 18.39
N ASN A 373 -8.55 -4.97 18.10
CA ASN A 373 -7.96 -6.18 17.53
C ASN A 373 -8.61 -6.51 16.17
N LEU A 374 -7.81 -6.92 15.18
CA LEU A 374 -8.31 -7.33 13.86
C LEU A 374 -9.32 -8.47 13.92
N GLN A 375 -9.16 -9.45 14.81
CA GLN A 375 -10.13 -10.55 14.98
C GLN A 375 -11.51 -9.99 15.33
N THR A 376 -11.58 -9.01 16.24
CA THR A 376 -12.83 -8.35 16.61
C THR A 376 -13.43 -7.58 15.43
N VAL A 377 -12.63 -6.83 14.68
CA VAL A 377 -13.11 -6.10 13.48
C VAL A 377 -13.64 -7.09 12.43
N PHE A 378 -12.93 -8.21 12.24
CA PHE A 378 -13.31 -9.28 11.32
C PHE A 378 -14.63 -9.93 11.75
N ASP A 379 -14.78 -10.31 13.02
CA ASP A 379 -16.01 -10.93 13.53
C ASP A 379 -17.20 -9.96 13.44
N CYS A 380 -16.99 -8.68 13.75
CA CYS A 380 -17.98 -7.62 13.58
C CYS A 380 -18.44 -7.44 12.12
N TYR A 381 -17.55 -7.66 11.14
CA TYR A 381 -17.91 -7.54 9.73
C TYR A 381 -19.04 -8.49 9.30
N PHE A 382 -19.09 -9.68 9.92
CA PHE A 382 -20.08 -10.74 9.66
C PHE A 382 -21.27 -10.72 10.62
N GLN A 383 -21.33 -9.77 11.56
CA GLN A 383 -22.51 -9.62 12.40
C GLN A 383 -23.73 -9.20 11.57
N LYS A 384 -24.89 -9.64 12.03
CA LYS A 384 -26.18 -9.23 11.49
C LYS A 384 -26.38 -7.73 11.72
N GLU A 385 -27.02 -7.08 10.77
CA GLU A 385 -27.39 -5.67 10.84
C GLU A 385 -28.86 -5.50 10.44
N GLU A 386 -29.49 -4.46 11.00
CA GLU A 386 -30.88 -4.11 10.72
C GLU A 386 -30.94 -3.01 9.66
N LEU A 387 -31.76 -3.23 8.63
CA LEU A 387 -32.02 -2.33 7.52
C LEU A 387 -33.33 -1.58 7.80
N GLU A 388 -33.23 -0.38 8.39
CA GLU A 388 -34.38 0.44 8.79
C GLU A 388 -34.30 1.86 8.21
N ASN A 389 -35.39 2.62 8.32
CA ASN A 389 -35.49 4.03 7.91
C ASN A 389 -35.07 4.26 6.44
N GLU A 390 -34.10 5.13 6.18
CA GLU A 390 -33.59 5.43 4.84
C GLU A 390 -32.91 4.23 4.16
N ASN A 391 -32.56 3.19 4.93
CA ASN A 391 -31.81 2.01 4.48
C ASN A 391 -32.69 0.77 4.31
N GLN A 392 -34.02 0.94 4.27
CA GLN A 392 -34.94 -0.17 4.12
C GLN A 392 -34.68 -1.03 2.88
N TYR A 393 -34.87 -2.35 3.03
CA TYR A 393 -34.75 -3.33 1.96
C TYR A 393 -35.99 -3.30 1.06
N ARG A 394 -35.79 -3.19 -0.25
CA ARG A 394 -36.89 -3.35 -1.22
C ARG A 394 -37.22 -4.84 -1.40
N CYS A 395 -38.21 -5.32 -0.66
CA CYS A 395 -38.64 -6.71 -0.72
C CYS A 395 -39.43 -6.99 -2.01
N GLU A 396 -39.00 -7.97 -2.79
CA GLU A 396 -39.67 -8.38 -4.05
C GLU A 396 -41.07 -8.94 -3.82
N HIS A 397 -41.28 -9.67 -2.72
CA HIS A 397 -42.58 -10.23 -2.38
C HIS A 397 -43.56 -9.17 -1.85
N CYS A 398 -43.10 -8.25 -1.00
CA CYS A 398 -43.93 -7.14 -0.51
C CYS A 398 -44.05 -5.98 -1.52
N ARG A 399 -43.23 -6.00 -2.59
CA ARG A 399 -43.13 -4.97 -3.63
C ARG A 399 -42.97 -3.54 -3.09
N SER A 400 -42.32 -3.39 -1.94
CA SER A 400 -42.18 -2.13 -1.21
C SER A 400 -40.93 -2.15 -0.32
N LEU A 401 -40.50 -0.97 0.15
CA LEU A 401 -39.45 -0.83 1.15
C LEU A 401 -39.93 -1.37 2.49
N GLN A 402 -39.13 -2.23 3.12
CA GLN A 402 -39.44 -2.89 4.38
C GLN A 402 -38.20 -2.92 5.28
N ASN A 403 -38.43 -2.97 6.59
CA ASN A 403 -37.36 -3.31 7.51
C ASN A 403 -36.90 -4.76 7.24
N ALA A 404 -35.60 -5.02 7.36
CA ALA A 404 -35.02 -6.34 7.12
C ALA A 404 -33.75 -6.58 7.94
N GLU A 405 -33.46 -7.83 8.27
CA GLU A 405 -32.16 -8.23 8.81
C GLU A 405 -31.23 -8.57 7.64
N ARG A 406 -30.04 -7.97 7.55
CA ARG A 406 -28.99 -8.33 6.60
C ARG A 406 -27.84 -9.03 7.33
N SER A 407 -27.31 -10.07 6.72
CA SER A 407 -26.13 -10.80 7.21
C SER A 407 -25.29 -11.27 6.04
N ILE A 408 -23.98 -11.41 6.26
CA ILE A 408 -23.04 -11.98 5.30
C ILE A 408 -22.37 -13.17 5.96
N VAL A 409 -22.21 -14.26 5.23
CA VAL A 409 -21.45 -15.43 5.69
C VAL A 409 -20.41 -15.82 4.66
N LEU A 410 -19.28 -16.37 5.12
CA LEU A 410 -18.29 -16.99 4.25
C LEU A 410 -18.77 -18.40 3.89
N GLN A 411 -18.98 -18.70 2.61
CA GLN A 411 -19.32 -20.05 2.16
C GLN A 411 -18.06 -20.90 1.95
N THR A 412 -17.01 -20.28 1.41
CA THR A 412 -15.69 -20.90 1.20
C THR A 412 -14.58 -19.89 1.46
N THR A 413 -13.38 -20.38 1.74
CA THR A 413 -12.21 -19.53 1.98
C THR A 413 -11.00 -19.97 1.14
N PRO A 414 -10.18 -19.02 0.66
CA PRO A 414 -9.03 -19.29 -0.20
C PRO A 414 -7.82 -19.81 0.57
N GLU A 415 -6.79 -20.25 -0.14
CA GLU A 415 -5.50 -20.58 0.48
C GLU A 415 -4.83 -19.33 1.09
N TYR A 416 -4.91 -18.18 0.40
CA TYR A 416 -4.45 -16.89 0.87
C TYR A 416 -5.63 -15.95 1.06
N LEU A 417 -5.96 -15.65 2.33
CA LEU A 417 -6.98 -14.68 2.70
C LEU A 417 -6.37 -13.28 2.70
N ILE A 418 -6.89 -12.40 1.84
CA ILE A 418 -6.45 -11.01 1.74
C ILE A 418 -7.48 -10.11 2.44
N LEU A 419 -7.00 -9.27 3.35
CA LEU A 419 -7.79 -8.28 4.07
C LEU A 419 -7.27 -6.88 3.72
N SER A 420 -8.11 -6.06 3.10
CA SER A 420 -7.83 -4.65 2.83
C SER A 420 -8.51 -3.81 3.89
N LEU A 421 -7.74 -3.02 4.64
CA LEU A 421 -8.28 -2.16 5.70
C LEU A 421 -8.69 -0.82 5.10
N ASN A 422 -9.94 -0.43 5.30
CA ASN A 422 -10.43 0.86 4.82
C ASN A 422 -9.82 2.00 5.65
N ARG A 423 -8.65 2.48 5.22
CA ARG A 423 -7.93 3.57 5.87
C ARG A 423 -8.24 4.92 5.24
N PHE A 424 -9.18 5.05 4.32
CA PHE A 424 -9.50 6.34 3.70
C PHE A 424 -11.01 6.57 3.71
N GLU A 425 -11.43 7.58 4.46
CA GLU A 425 -12.82 8.00 4.55
C GLU A 425 -13.04 9.32 3.82
N TYR A 426 -14.18 9.45 3.15
CA TYR A 426 -14.54 10.68 2.49
C TYR A 426 -15.25 11.62 3.47
N ASP A 427 -14.60 12.74 3.81
CA ASP A 427 -15.23 13.78 4.62
C ASP A 427 -16.11 14.68 3.74
N LYS A 428 -17.43 14.57 3.96
CA LYS A 428 -18.44 15.36 3.25
C LYS A 428 -18.36 16.86 3.54
N GLN A 429 -17.84 17.26 4.70
CA GLN A 429 -17.75 18.68 5.08
C GLN A 429 -16.64 19.38 4.33
N THR A 430 -15.47 18.74 4.26
CA THR A 430 -14.31 19.31 3.56
C THR A 430 -14.15 18.82 2.13
N ASN A 431 -15.00 17.90 1.67
CA ASN A 431 -14.97 17.32 0.32
C ASN A 431 -13.60 16.71 -0.04
N ILE A 432 -12.93 16.12 0.94
CA ILE A 432 -11.60 15.49 0.78
C ILE A 432 -11.59 14.12 1.44
N PHE A 433 -10.77 13.23 0.91
CA PHE A 433 -10.46 11.96 1.56
C PHE A 433 -9.48 12.18 2.71
N ARG A 434 -9.76 11.57 3.85
CA ARG A 434 -8.90 11.59 5.04
C ARG A 434 -8.47 10.19 5.39
N LYS A 435 -7.21 10.07 5.80
CA LYS A 435 -6.67 8.80 6.26
C LYS A 435 -7.09 8.52 7.72
N VAL A 436 -7.42 7.27 8.01
CA VAL A 436 -7.83 6.78 9.32
C VAL A 436 -6.63 6.15 10.04
N PHE A 437 -6.14 6.80 11.10
CA PHE A 437 -4.93 6.41 11.82
C PHE A 437 -5.14 5.44 12.99
N THR A 438 -6.38 4.98 13.21
CA THR A 438 -6.75 4.12 14.34
C THR A 438 -5.81 2.92 14.48
N LYS A 439 -5.13 2.87 15.62
CA LYS A 439 -4.18 1.80 15.96
C LYS A 439 -4.92 0.54 16.39
N MET A 440 -4.40 -0.61 16.00
CA MET A 440 -4.97 -1.92 16.28
C MET A 440 -3.89 -3.00 16.27
N ASN A 441 -4.16 -4.13 16.91
CA ASN A 441 -3.32 -5.31 16.88
C ASN A 441 -3.72 -6.23 15.72
N TYR A 442 -2.72 -6.88 15.13
CA TYR A 442 -2.87 -7.78 13.97
C TYR A 442 -2.42 -9.19 14.37
N PRO A 443 -3.33 -10.06 14.85
CA PRO A 443 -2.96 -11.33 15.44
C PRO A 443 -2.23 -12.22 14.42
N LYS A 444 -1.15 -12.88 14.85
CA LYS A 444 -0.42 -13.86 14.03
C LYS A 444 -1.31 -15.05 13.62
N LEU A 445 -2.34 -15.37 14.40
CA LEU A 445 -3.35 -16.39 14.11
C LEU A 445 -4.73 -15.74 13.99
N LEU A 446 -5.40 -15.94 12.85
CA LEU A 446 -6.76 -15.49 12.61
C LEU A 446 -7.71 -16.69 12.53
N ASN A 447 -8.80 -16.63 13.28
CA ASN A 447 -9.87 -17.62 13.28
C ASN A 447 -10.98 -17.18 12.32
N VAL A 448 -11.35 -18.04 11.37
CA VAL A 448 -12.33 -17.74 10.34
C VAL A 448 -13.43 -18.80 10.34
N HIS A 449 -14.65 -18.37 10.65
CA HIS A 449 -15.83 -19.23 10.59
C HIS A 449 -16.37 -19.29 9.16
N VAL A 450 -16.51 -20.51 8.64
CA VAL A 450 -16.99 -20.80 7.28
C VAL A 450 -18.28 -21.62 7.38
N TYR A 451 -19.26 -21.29 6.55
CA TYR A 451 -20.60 -21.86 6.52
C TYR A 451 -20.89 -22.41 5.12
N PRO A 452 -20.33 -23.58 4.74
CA PRO A 452 -20.53 -24.12 3.40
C PRO A 452 -22.00 -24.53 3.17
N PRO A 453 -22.52 -24.39 1.94
CA PRO A 453 -23.90 -24.78 1.63
C PRO A 453 -24.15 -26.26 1.91
N GLY A 454 -25.16 -26.57 2.74
CA GLY A 454 -25.54 -27.95 3.05
C GLY A 454 -24.54 -28.72 3.91
N ALA A 455 -23.53 -28.06 4.50
CA ALA A 455 -22.53 -28.69 5.35
C ALA A 455 -22.50 -28.07 6.76
N ILE A 456 -21.75 -28.72 7.66
CA ILE A 456 -21.54 -28.23 9.02
C ILE A 456 -20.59 -27.03 8.98
N PRO A 457 -20.82 -25.97 9.78
CA PRO A 457 -19.88 -24.87 9.90
C PRO A 457 -18.48 -25.33 10.33
N LEU A 458 -17.46 -24.73 9.74
CA LEU A 458 -16.06 -25.09 9.93
C LEU A 458 -15.29 -23.89 10.48
N LEU A 459 -14.40 -24.14 11.44
CA LEU A 459 -13.41 -23.16 11.86
C LEU A 459 -12.13 -23.39 11.04
N THR A 460 -11.79 -22.42 10.18
CA THR A 460 -10.54 -22.40 9.45
C THR A 460 -9.57 -21.44 10.12
N LYS A 461 -8.34 -21.88 10.37
CA LYS A 461 -7.28 -21.06 10.96
C LYS A 461 -6.34 -20.56 9.88
N TYR A 462 -5.90 -19.32 10.04
CA TYR A 462 -4.90 -18.72 9.16
C TYR A 462 -3.74 -18.13 9.96
N ASN A 463 -2.53 -18.27 9.43
CA ASN A 463 -1.35 -17.58 9.93
C ASN A 463 -1.10 -16.30 9.15
N LEU A 464 -0.76 -15.22 9.84
CA LEU A 464 -0.33 -13.97 9.22
C LEU A 464 0.94 -14.24 8.40
N LEU A 465 0.89 -13.91 7.11
CA LEU A 465 1.96 -14.12 6.17
C LEU A 465 2.80 -12.86 5.97
N LEU A 466 2.11 -11.74 5.74
CA LEU A 466 2.72 -10.44 5.47
C LEU A 466 1.73 -9.30 5.66
N ILE A 467 2.26 -8.09 5.78
CA ILE A 467 1.52 -6.84 5.92
C ILE A 467 2.15 -5.80 4.98
N ILE A 468 1.32 -5.20 4.13
CA ILE A 468 1.64 -3.98 3.41
C ILE A 468 1.31 -2.79 4.32
N VAL A 469 2.29 -1.93 4.57
CA VAL A 469 2.15 -0.70 5.37
C VAL A 469 2.16 0.49 4.44
N HIS A 470 1.32 1.48 4.74
CA HIS A 470 1.32 2.78 4.08
C HIS A 470 1.73 3.87 5.07
N THR A 471 2.81 4.59 4.76
CA THR A 471 3.21 5.84 5.45
C THR A 471 2.80 7.05 4.64
N GLY A 472 2.17 8.04 5.26
CA GLY A 472 1.65 9.25 4.59
C GLY A 472 0.27 9.63 5.14
N TYR A 473 -0.25 10.81 4.81
CA TYR A 473 -1.55 11.30 5.30
C TYR A 473 -2.64 11.27 4.23
N THR A 474 -2.26 11.25 2.96
CA THR A 474 -3.18 11.27 1.82
C THR A 474 -3.14 9.97 1.01
N LEU A 475 -4.05 9.83 0.04
CA LEU A 475 -4.07 8.71 -0.91
C LEU A 475 -2.93 8.80 -1.94
N HIS A 476 -2.57 10.03 -2.30
CA HIS A 476 -1.65 10.34 -3.40
C HIS A 476 -0.24 10.70 -2.89
N GLY A 477 -0.10 10.99 -1.61
CA GLY A 477 1.14 11.31 -0.92
C GLY A 477 1.46 10.26 0.15
N GLY A 478 2.53 9.50 -0.08
CA GLY A 478 3.03 8.55 0.89
C GLY A 478 4.04 7.56 0.34
N HIS A 479 4.19 6.42 1.00
CA HIS A 479 5.08 5.35 0.60
C HIS A 479 4.55 3.99 1.08
N TYR A 480 4.65 2.97 0.23
CA TYR A 480 4.24 1.60 0.53
C TYR A 480 5.46 0.70 0.66
N TYR A 481 5.43 -0.18 1.66
CA TYR A 481 6.45 -1.21 1.88
C TYR A 481 5.85 -2.41 2.61
N VAL A 482 6.57 -3.54 2.63
CA VAL A 482 6.02 -4.83 3.09
C VAL A 482 6.86 -5.41 4.22
N TYR A 483 6.20 -5.84 5.30
CA TYR A 483 6.79 -6.78 6.25
C TYR A 483 6.29 -8.19 5.93
N ALA A 484 7.20 -9.11 5.68
CA ALA A 484 6.89 -10.46 5.25
C ALA A 484 7.60 -11.51 6.11
N ARG A 485 6.87 -12.52 6.58
CA ARG A 485 7.42 -13.65 7.31
C ARG A 485 8.18 -14.57 6.37
N ASP A 486 9.35 -15.06 6.77
CA ASP A 486 10.06 -16.08 6.02
C ASP A 486 9.33 -17.41 6.07
N ILE A 487 9.10 -17.99 4.90
CA ILE A 487 8.53 -19.33 4.76
C ILE A 487 9.65 -20.35 4.44
N LYS A 488 10.86 -19.88 4.09
CA LYS A 488 12.01 -20.75 3.81
C LYS A 488 12.71 -21.24 5.08
N SER A 489 12.49 -20.60 6.24
CA SER A 489 13.12 -20.96 7.52
C SER A 489 12.39 -22.07 8.28
N SER A 490 11.23 -22.53 7.80
CA SER A 490 10.44 -23.63 8.39
C SER A 490 11.05 -25.03 8.18
N ILE A 491 12.29 -25.12 7.68
CA ILE A 491 12.99 -26.35 7.27
C ILE A 491 13.57 -27.14 8.46
N SER A 492 13.61 -26.58 9.67
CA SER A 492 14.02 -27.31 10.88
C SER A 492 12.80 -27.75 11.70
N GLU A 493 12.71 -29.05 12.00
CA GLU A 493 11.64 -29.78 12.71
C GLU A 493 11.23 -29.26 14.12
N SER A 494 11.68 -28.07 14.52
CA SER A 494 11.26 -27.35 15.71
C SER A 494 10.42 -26.13 15.32
N GLU A 495 9.11 -26.31 15.19
CA GLU A 495 8.12 -25.29 14.78
C GLU A 495 8.07 -24.03 15.67
N GLU A 496 8.82 -23.98 16.77
CA GLU A 496 8.80 -22.86 17.73
C GLU A 496 9.92 -21.82 17.55
N GLN A 497 10.93 -22.04 16.68
CA GLN A 497 12.20 -21.29 16.81
C GLN A 497 12.62 -20.34 15.68
N ASN A 498 11.93 -20.26 14.54
CA ASN A 498 12.27 -19.28 13.49
C ASN A 498 11.05 -18.52 12.96
N ASP A 499 10.54 -17.57 13.74
CA ASP A 499 9.65 -16.50 13.27
C ASP A 499 10.48 -15.35 12.67
N GLU A 500 11.22 -15.62 11.61
CA GLU A 500 12.01 -14.60 10.91
C GLU A 500 11.13 -13.76 9.99
N TRP A 501 11.33 -12.44 10.00
CA TRP A 501 10.64 -11.52 9.12
C TRP A 501 11.63 -10.68 8.32
N PHE A 502 11.16 -10.15 7.19
CA PHE A 502 11.90 -9.23 6.36
C PHE A 502 11.08 -7.98 6.10
N LEU A 503 11.76 -6.84 6.03
CA LEU A 503 11.23 -5.59 5.51
C LEU A 503 11.67 -5.46 4.06
N LEU A 504 10.69 -5.45 3.15
CA LEU A 504 10.85 -5.28 1.71
C LEU A 504 10.44 -3.84 1.39
N ASN A 505 11.43 -2.97 1.25
CA ASN A 505 11.25 -1.56 0.96
C ASN A 505 11.90 -1.23 -0.39
N ASP A 506 11.11 -1.39 -1.47
CA ASP A 506 11.59 -1.28 -2.85
C ASP A 506 12.81 -2.16 -3.12
N ASP A 507 13.96 -1.57 -3.44
CA ASP A 507 15.23 -2.25 -3.70
C ASP A 507 15.95 -2.72 -2.45
N LEU A 508 15.60 -2.17 -1.28
CA LEU A 508 16.21 -2.52 -0.01
C LEU A 508 15.44 -3.63 0.69
N VAL A 509 16.11 -4.75 0.91
CA VAL A 509 15.61 -5.86 1.73
C VAL A 509 16.43 -5.92 3.01
N THR A 510 15.76 -5.90 4.16
CA THR A 510 16.40 -5.96 5.50
C THR A 510 15.73 -7.00 6.39
N SER A 511 16.46 -7.53 7.38
CA SER A 511 15.87 -8.40 8.41
C SER A 511 14.97 -7.57 9.32
N SER A 512 13.92 -8.19 9.84
CA SER A 512 12.97 -7.55 10.74
C SER A 512 12.24 -8.57 11.63
N SER A 513 11.25 -8.10 12.38
CA SER A 513 10.35 -8.92 13.19
C SER A 513 8.92 -8.35 13.15
N TYR A 514 7.93 -9.16 13.53
CA TYR A 514 6.56 -8.69 13.72
C TYR A 514 6.51 -7.57 14.79
N GLU A 515 7.30 -7.70 15.84
CA GLU A 515 7.37 -6.75 16.95
C GLU A 515 7.97 -5.42 16.47
N ALA A 516 9.01 -5.44 15.65
CA ALA A 516 9.58 -4.23 15.04
C ALA A 516 8.56 -3.52 14.13
N MET A 517 7.76 -4.27 13.37
CA MET A 517 6.66 -3.70 12.58
C MET A 517 5.59 -3.03 13.46
N MET A 518 5.18 -3.69 14.56
CA MET A 518 4.22 -3.13 15.51
C MET A 518 4.77 -1.87 16.19
N GLU A 519 6.04 -1.89 16.62
CA GLU A 519 6.73 -0.73 17.19
C GLU A 519 6.80 0.43 16.20
N ASN A 520 7.16 0.16 14.94
CA ASN A 520 7.15 1.14 13.87
C ASN A 520 5.76 1.75 13.69
N CYS A 521 4.71 0.93 13.61
CA CYS A 521 3.34 1.44 13.47
C CYS A 521 2.83 2.14 14.73
N ALA A 522 3.36 1.83 15.92
CA ALA A 522 3.00 2.52 17.15
C ALA A 522 3.71 3.87 17.28
N GLN A 523 4.97 3.94 16.86
CA GLN A 523 5.77 5.15 16.85
C GLN A 523 5.29 6.08 15.73
N TYR A 524 5.29 5.66 14.47
CA TYR A 524 4.88 6.54 13.36
C TYR A 524 3.36 6.55 13.20
N THR A 525 2.70 7.64 13.59
CA THR A 525 1.24 7.73 13.47
C THR A 525 0.78 7.58 12.02
N SER A 526 1.54 8.17 11.08
CA SER A 526 1.29 8.10 9.65
C SER A 526 1.54 6.72 9.02
N ALA A 527 2.28 5.84 9.70
CA ALA A 527 2.46 4.45 9.31
C ALA A 527 1.27 3.60 9.76
N THR A 528 0.50 3.10 8.80
CA THR A 528 -0.66 2.25 9.09
C THR A 528 -0.64 1.00 8.21
N PRO A 529 -0.79 -0.19 8.80
CA PRO A 529 -1.10 -1.40 8.05
C PRO A 529 -2.33 -1.19 7.18
N TYR A 530 -2.20 -1.59 5.92
CA TYR A 530 -3.13 -1.29 4.85
C TYR A 530 -3.72 -2.56 4.24
N VAL A 531 -2.88 -3.52 3.83
CA VAL A 531 -3.32 -4.82 3.29
C VAL A 531 -2.61 -5.93 4.05
N LEU A 532 -3.34 -6.96 4.46
CA LEU A 532 -2.81 -8.13 5.16
C LEU A 532 -3.08 -9.38 4.34
N PHE A 533 -2.09 -10.26 4.29
CA PHE A 533 -2.25 -11.59 3.71
C PHE A 533 -2.10 -12.61 4.83
N TYR A 534 -3.04 -13.53 4.86
CA TYR A 534 -3.12 -14.63 5.80
C TYR A 534 -3.04 -15.92 4.99
N LYS A 535 -2.18 -16.87 5.38
CA LYS A 535 -2.09 -18.21 4.76
C LYS A 535 -2.90 -19.22 5.58
N ARG A 536 -3.72 -20.03 4.92
CA ARG A 536 -4.49 -21.09 5.55
C ARG A 536 -3.57 -22.11 6.23
N ILE A 537 -3.95 -22.59 7.41
CA ILE A 537 -3.28 -23.71 8.07
C ILE A 537 -3.95 -25.00 7.59
N GLY A 538 -3.20 -25.84 6.87
CA GLY A 538 -3.67 -27.16 6.42
C GLY A 538 -3.94 -28.11 7.58
N GLN A 539 -4.84 -29.08 7.39
CA GLN A 539 -5.17 -30.11 8.40
C GLN A 539 -4.17 -31.29 8.44
N GLN A 540 -3.15 -31.31 7.57
CA GLN A 540 -2.07 -32.28 7.57
C GLN A 540 -0.72 -31.55 7.55
N GLN A 541 -0.01 -31.62 8.68
CA GLN A 541 1.40 -31.22 8.78
C GLN A 541 2.26 -32.21 7.98
N THR A 542 2.34 -32.03 6.66
CA THR A 542 3.40 -32.58 5.80
C THR A 542 3.30 -31.90 4.43
N GLU A 543 3.65 -30.62 4.35
CA GLU A 543 4.06 -30.06 3.07
C GLU A 543 5.42 -29.42 3.28
N GLU A 544 6.47 -30.20 3.00
CA GLU A 544 7.77 -29.66 2.64
C GLU A 544 7.56 -28.47 1.71
N THR A 545 8.34 -27.40 1.87
CA THR A 545 8.26 -26.24 0.97
C THR A 545 8.31 -26.76 -0.46
N PRO A 546 7.26 -26.58 -1.28
CA PRO A 546 7.15 -27.36 -2.49
C PRO A 546 8.31 -26.98 -3.40
N GLN A 547 9.15 -27.96 -3.74
CA GLN A 547 10.34 -27.75 -4.55
C GLN A 547 9.93 -27.01 -5.82
N ILE A 548 10.42 -25.78 -5.99
CA ILE A 548 10.05 -24.94 -7.12
C ILE A 548 10.89 -25.39 -8.31
N HIS A 549 10.23 -25.98 -9.31
CA HIS A 549 10.90 -26.35 -10.55
C HIS A 549 10.84 -25.19 -11.55
N VAL A 550 11.79 -24.27 -11.47
CA VAL A 550 11.87 -23.18 -12.45
C VAL A 550 12.23 -23.75 -13.82
N ARG A 551 11.47 -23.36 -14.84
CA ARG A 551 11.67 -23.82 -16.21
C ARG A 551 13.07 -23.49 -16.72
N GLU A 552 13.71 -24.43 -17.40
CA GLU A 552 15.06 -24.25 -17.96
C GLU A 552 15.18 -23.04 -18.90
N SER A 553 14.13 -22.75 -19.67
CA SER A 553 14.08 -21.57 -20.55
C SER A 553 14.21 -20.26 -19.77
N LEU A 554 13.53 -20.15 -18.61
CA LEU A 554 13.63 -18.98 -17.74
C LEU A 554 15.01 -18.91 -17.09
N ILE A 555 15.53 -20.04 -16.58
CA ILE A 555 16.87 -20.09 -15.98
C ILE A 555 17.93 -19.59 -16.97
N ARG A 556 17.85 -20.03 -18.23
CA ARG A 556 18.76 -19.57 -19.28
C ARG A 556 18.63 -18.07 -19.55
N GLN A 557 17.40 -17.57 -19.69
CA GLN A 557 17.12 -16.16 -19.89
C GLN A 557 17.69 -15.30 -18.75
N MET A 558 17.45 -15.68 -17.49
CA MET A 558 17.95 -14.94 -16.32
C MET A 558 19.48 -14.92 -16.25
N ARG A 559 20.16 -16.00 -16.63
CA ARG A 559 21.64 -16.03 -16.69
C ARG A 559 22.20 -15.10 -17.76
N GLU A 560 21.56 -15.07 -18.93
CA GLU A 560 21.94 -14.16 -20.01
C GLU A 560 21.72 -12.70 -19.58
N ASP A 561 20.60 -12.41 -18.93
CA ASP A 561 20.27 -11.08 -18.41
C ASP A 561 21.25 -10.61 -17.32
N ASP A 562 21.56 -11.44 -16.32
CA ASP A 562 22.57 -11.12 -15.30
C ASP A 562 23.95 -10.89 -15.92
N SER A 563 24.35 -11.69 -16.92
CA SER A 563 25.63 -11.51 -17.63
C SER A 563 25.66 -10.22 -18.48
N ASN A 564 24.52 -9.74 -18.95
CA ASN A 564 24.41 -8.45 -19.62
C ASN A 564 24.61 -7.31 -18.62
N TYR A 565 23.95 -7.40 -17.47
CA TYR A 565 24.05 -6.42 -16.40
C TYR A 565 25.46 -6.29 -15.83
N GLU A 566 26.15 -7.40 -15.57
CA GLU A 566 27.55 -7.39 -15.12
C GLU A 566 28.46 -6.64 -16.13
N ARG A 567 28.25 -6.87 -17.44
CA ARG A 567 28.97 -6.17 -18.50
C ARG A 567 28.62 -4.69 -18.66
N GLU A 568 27.43 -4.28 -18.21
CA GLU A 568 27.03 -2.87 -18.19
C GLU A 568 27.66 -2.13 -17.02
N ILE A 569 27.77 -2.76 -15.85
CA ILE A 569 28.46 -2.18 -14.68
C ILE A 569 29.97 -2.01 -14.92
N GLU A 570 30.59 -2.93 -15.66
CA GLU A 570 32.03 -2.86 -15.96
C GLU A 570 32.42 -1.73 -16.95
N LYS A 571 31.45 -1.15 -17.66
CA LYS A 571 31.65 -0.06 -18.62
C LYS A 571 31.44 1.29 -17.96
#